data_AF-A0A845HXS6-F1
#
_entry.id   AF-A0A845HXS6-F1
#
_cell.length_a   1.000
_cell.length_b   1.000
_cell.length_c   1.000
_cell.angle_alpha   90.00
_cell.angle_beta   90.00
_cell.angle_gamma   90.00
#
_symmetry.space_group_name_H-M   'P 1'
#
loop_
_entity.id
_entity.type
_entity.pdbx_description
1 polymer ?
#
loop_
_entity_poly.entity_id
_entity_poly.type
_entity_poly.pdbx_seq_one_letter_code
_entity_poly.pdbx_strand_id
1 'polypeptide(L)'
;MRYPNLRYGNPAELQFYAMAYTVPALAKQLRRDERTVRDWLNAKQRVPWWVPEIMRLWRNEHANFCRQLELNNLPKIARPPLAVVTPIGELTKPNLKEKKPQTLTDLRLDDFDLEPTSACGTGR
;
A
#
# COMPACT_ATOMS: atom_id res chain seq x y z
N MET A 1 -18.58 8.05 33.29
CA MET A 1 -19.71 7.96 32.33
C MET A 1 -19.86 6.48 31.91
N ARG A 2 -20.77 5.74 32.56
CA ARG A 2 -21.09 4.34 32.20
C ARG A 2 -22.03 4.39 31.00
N TYR A 3 -21.52 4.05 29.82
CA TYR A 3 -22.35 3.93 28.62
C TYR A 3 -22.99 2.53 28.60
N PRO A 4 -24.33 2.41 28.67
CA PRO A 4 -25.03 1.13 28.65
C PRO A 4 -25.30 0.69 27.20
N ASN A 5 -24.30 0.79 26.32
CA ASN A 5 -24.42 0.29 24.97
C ASN A 5 -23.79 -1.12 24.91
N LEU A 6 -24.66 -2.13 24.98
CA LEU A 6 -24.34 -3.56 24.77
C LEU A 6 -23.80 -3.87 23.37
N ARG A 7 -23.76 -2.87 22.48
CA ARG A 7 -23.13 -3.00 21.17
C ARG A 7 -21.62 -2.86 21.36
N TYR A 8 -20.94 -3.99 21.35
CA TYR A 8 -19.51 -4.04 21.13
C TYR A 8 -19.25 -4.08 19.62
N GLY A 9 -18.14 -3.50 19.20
CA GLY A 9 -17.69 -3.57 17.82
C GLY A 9 -17.22 -4.97 17.48
N ASN A 10 -17.33 -5.35 16.21
CA ASN A 10 -16.78 -6.61 15.74
C ASN A 10 -15.24 -6.53 15.77
N PRO A 11 -14.54 -7.36 16.57
CA PRO A 11 -13.08 -7.33 16.63
C PRO A 11 -12.43 -7.75 15.30
N ALA A 12 -13.08 -8.61 14.51
CA ALA A 12 -12.57 -8.99 13.19
C ALA A 12 -12.57 -7.80 12.22
N GLU A 13 -13.58 -6.94 12.31
CA GLU A 13 -13.67 -5.72 11.49
C GLU A 13 -12.59 -4.71 11.87
N LEU A 14 -12.34 -4.54 13.18
CA LEU A 14 -11.22 -3.75 13.69
C LEU A 14 -9.88 -4.25 13.11
N GLN A 15 -9.64 -5.56 13.18
CA GLN A 15 -8.39 -6.16 12.68
C GLN A 15 -8.23 -5.92 11.17
N PHE A 16 -9.29 -6.11 10.38
CA PHE A 16 -9.26 -5.88 8.94
C PHE A 16 -8.83 -4.45 8.58
N TYR A 17 -9.44 -3.44 9.20
CA TYR A 17 -9.06 -2.04 8.89
C TYR A 17 -7.73 -1.63 9.51
N ALA A 18 -7.35 -2.20 10.65
CA ALA A 18 -6.07 -1.92 11.30
C ALA A 18 -4.87 -2.38 10.47
N MET A 19 -5.02 -3.33 9.54
CA MET A 19 -3.94 -3.78 8.64
C MET A 19 -3.29 -2.64 7.84
N ALA A 20 -4.00 -1.54 7.60
CA ALA A 20 -3.50 -0.38 6.85
C ALA A 20 -2.68 0.61 7.70
N TYR A 21 -2.61 0.42 9.03
CA TYR A 21 -2.04 1.40 9.96
C TYR A 21 -1.05 0.76 10.93
N THR A 22 -0.07 1.55 11.38
CA THR A 22 0.73 1.18 12.54
C THR A 22 -0.06 1.47 13.82
N VAL A 23 0.16 0.66 14.86
CA VAL A 23 -0.47 0.85 16.19
C VAL A 23 -0.33 2.29 16.73
N PRO A 24 0.85 2.94 16.72
CA PRO A 24 0.98 4.33 17.19
C PRO A 24 0.17 5.33 16.34
N ALA A 25 0.15 5.15 15.02
CA ALA A 25 -0.64 6.02 14.15
C ALA A 25 -2.14 5.87 14.41
N LEU A 26 -2.60 4.62 14.55
CA LEU A 26 -3.99 4.31 14.85
C LEU A 26 -4.43 4.87 16.21
N ALA A 27 -3.57 4.74 17.22
CA ALA A 27 -3.78 5.30 18.56
C ALA A 27 -3.95 6.83 18.51
N LYS A 28 -3.07 7.52 17.76
CA LYS A 28 -3.16 8.97 17.55
C LYS A 28 -4.45 9.36 16.84
N GLN A 29 -4.85 8.62 15.81
CA GLN A 29 -6.04 8.92 15.01
C GLN A 29 -7.34 8.69 15.80
N LEU A 30 -7.40 7.62 16.59
CA LEU A 30 -8.53 7.32 17.48
C LEU A 30 -8.53 8.14 18.78
N ARG A 31 -7.47 8.93 19.02
CA ARG A 31 -7.24 9.70 20.26
C ARG A 31 -7.29 8.80 21.51
N ARG A 32 -6.60 7.67 21.44
CA ARG A 32 -6.51 6.65 22.50
C ARG A 32 -5.07 6.22 22.73
N ASP A 33 -4.84 5.60 23.88
CA ASP A 33 -3.52 5.06 24.21
C ASP A 33 -3.22 3.83 23.36
N GLU A 34 -1.95 3.67 22.99
CA GLU A 34 -1.49 2.51 22.24
C GLU A 34 -1.79 1.19 22.94
N ARG A 35 -1.67 1.17 24.27
CA ARG A 35 -1.97 -0.02 25.07
C ARG A 35 -3.43 -0.46 24.86
N THR A 36 -4.35 0.48 24.91
CA THR A 36 -5.78 0.23 24.73
C THR A 36 -6.06 -0.32 23.32
N VAL A 37 -5.42 0.25 22.29
CA VAL A 37 -5.54 -0.24 20.91
C VAL A 37 -4.98 -1.65 20.76
N ARG A 38 -3.84 -1.97 21.40
CA ARG A 38 -3.28 -3.33 21.43
C ARG A 38 -4.19 -4.30 22.16
N ASP A 39 -4.80 -3.88 23.27
CA ASP A 39 -5.72 -4.73 24.03
C ASP A 39 -7.00 -5.04 23.23
N TRP A 40 -7.47 -4.10 22.40
CA TRP A 40 -8.56 -4.33 21.44
C TRP A 40 -8.17 -5.28 20.31
N LEU A 41 -7.01 -5.08 19.69
CA LEU A 41 -6.53 -5.94 18.58
C LEU A 41 -6.29 -7.39 19.02
N ASN A 42 -5.78 -7.58 20.24
CA ASN A 42 -5.55 -8.89 20.85
C ASN A 42 -6.81 -9.49 21.51
N ALA A 43 -7.97 -8.84 21.35
CA ALA A 43 -9.23 -9.25 21.99
C ALA A 43 -9.18 -9.40 23.52
N LYS A 44 -8.21 -8.77 24.19
CA LYS A 44 -8.09 -8.73 25.66
C LYS A 44 -9.17 -7.85 26.29
N GLN A 45 -9.59 -6.82 25.57
CA GLN A 45 -10.70 -5.95 25.95
C GLN A 45 -11.74 -5.90 24.85
N ARG A 46 -13.00 -5.72 25.24
CA ARG A 46 -14.10 -5.57 24.28
C ARG A 46 -13.94 -4.25 23.51
N VAL A 47 -14.09 -4.35 22.20
CA VAL A 47 -14.00 -3.19 21.29
C VAL A 47 -15.25 -2.34 21.43
N PRO A 48 -15.15 -1.01 21.63
CA PRO A 48 -16.32 -0.13 21.55
C PRO A 48 -16.90 -0.13 20.12
N TRP A 49 -18.23 -0.17 19.98
CA TRP A 49 -18.89 -0.24 18.66
C TRP A 49 -18.49 0.86 17.68
N TRP A 50 -18.15 2.04 18.17
CA TRP A 50 -17.78 3.17 17.33
C TRP A 50 -16.40 3.00 16.67
N VAL A 51 -15.50 2.16 17.21
CA VAL A 51 -14.13 2.05 16.70
C VAL A 51 -14.12 1.47 15.29
N PRO A 52 -14.69 0.27 15.03
CA PRO A 52 -14.74 -0.27 13.67
C PRO A 52 -15.57 0.60 12.74
N GLU A 53 -16.65 1.21 13.26
CA GLU A 53 -17.54 2.08 12.49
C GLU A 53 -16.82 3.33 11.97
N ILE A 54 -16.03 4.00 12.82
CA ILE A 54 -15.22 5.14 12.38
C ILE A 54 -14.18 4.72 11.33
N MET A 55 -13.51 3.57 11.53
CA MET A 55 -12.53 3.08 10.56
C MET A 55 -13.19 2.74 9.21
N ARG A 56 -14.40 2.18 9.24
CA ARG A 56 -15.22 1.93 8.06
C ARG A 56 -15.56 3.24 7.33
N LEU A 57 -15.94 4.28 8.06
CA LEU A 57 -16.22 5.60 7.49
C LEU A 57 -14.98 6.22 6.84
N TRP A 58 -13.82 6.17 7.51
CA TRP A 58 -12.56 6.65 6.92
C TRP A 58 -12.22 5.91 5.63
N ARG A 59 -12.43 4.59 5.59
CA ARG A 59 -12.18 3.79 4.38
C ARG A 59 -13.12 4.21 3.25
N ASN A 60 -14.40 4.41 3.54
CA ASN A 60 -15.40 4.83 2.56
C ASN A 60 -15.12 6.25 2.04
N GLU A 61 -14.76 7.17 2.93
CA GLU A 61 -14.37 8.53 2.57
C GLU A 61 -13.14 8.52 1.66
N HIS A 62 -12.11 7.76 2.02
CA HIS A 62 -10.92 7.61 1.19
C HIS A 62 -11.24 6.98 -0.19
N ALA A 63 -12.09 5.96 -0.23
CA ALA A 63 -12.52 5.34 -1.48
C ALA A 63 -13.29 6.33 -2.36
N ASN A 64 -14.19 7.13 -1.77
CA ASN A 64 -14.94 8.17 -2.47
C ASN A 64 -14.02 9.26 -3.02
N PHE A 65 -13.06 9.72 -2.23
CA PHE A 65 -12.06 10.70 -2.67
C PHE A 65 -11.23 10.17 -3.84
N CYS A 66 -10.71 8.94 -3.73
CA CYS A 66 -9.96 8.30 -4.81
C CYS A 66 -10.81 8.08 -6.08
N ARG A 67 -12.12 7.84 -5.93
CA ARG A 67 -13.06 7.75 -7.05
C ARG A 67 -13.28 9.11 -7.71
N GLN A 68 -13.51 10.16 -6.93
CA GLN A 68 -13.75 11.51 -7.44
C GLN A 68 -12.54 12.10 -8.18
N LEU A 69 -11.34 11.79 -7.71
CA LEU A 69 -10.09 12.22 -8.34
C LEU A 69 -9.58 11.25 -9.41
N GLU A 70 -10.37 10.22 -9.76
CA GLU A 70 -10.00 9.17 -10.72
C GLU A 70 -8.64 8.49 -10.44
N LEU A 71 -8.14 8.58 -9.21
CA LEU A 71 -6.85 8.02 -8.78
C LEU A 71 -6.80 6.48 -8.85
N ASN A 72 -7.98 5.85 -8.90
CA ASN A 72 -8.15 4.41 -9.09
C ASN A 72 -7.95 3.97 -10.55
N ASN A 73 -8.15 4.87 -11.52
CA ASN A 73 -8.04 4.60 -12.95
C ASN A 73 -6.66 4.96 -13.51
N LEU A 74 -5.86 5.73 -12.78
CA LEU A 74 -4.49 6.04 -13.17
C LEU A 74 -3.62 4.77 -13.09
N PRO A 75 -2.90 4.40 -14.17
CA PRO A 75 -1.88 3.36 -14.07
C PRO A 75 -0.89 3.73 -12.97
N LYS A 76 -0.43 2.76 -12.16
CA LYS A 76 0.51 3.02 -11.04
C LYS A 76 1.79 3.74 -11.49
N ILE A 77 2.16 3.60 -12.77
CA ILE A 77 3.29 4.26 -13.44
C ILE A 77 3.00 5.75 -13.74
N ALA A 78 1.73 6.12 -13.88
CA ALA A 78 1.29 7.47 -14.24
C ALA A 78 0.86 8.32 -13.03
N ARG A 79 0.99 7.84 -11.79
CA ARG A 79 0.88 8.72 -10.62
C ARG A 79 2.14 9.58 -10.60
N PRO A 80 2.05 10.89 -10.95
CA PRO A 80 3.24 11.72 -10.96
C PRO A 80 3.81 11.73 -9.54
N PRO A 81 5.14 11.59 -9.36
CA PRO A 81 5.73 11.75 -8.05
C PRO A 81 5.33 13.13 -7.50
N LEU A 82 5.00 13.17 -6.20
CA LEU A 82 4.69 14.42 -5.53
C LEU A 82 5.87 15.38 -5.74
N ALA A 83 5.58 16.56 -6.31
CA ALA A 83 6.59 17.58 -6.50
C ALA A 83 7.00 18.13 -5.13
N VAL A 84 8.29 18.36 -4.95
CA VAL A 84 8.86 18.99 -3.75
C VAL A 84 8.99 20.48 -4.03
N VAL A 85 8.40 21.30 -3.17
CA VAL A 85 8.56 22.76 -3.21
C VAL A 85 9.91 23.11 -2.59
N THR A 86 10.77 23.79 -3.35
CA THR A 86 12.06 24.30 -2.86
C THR A 86 11.82 25.50 -1.93
N PRO A 87 12.79 25.87 -1.07
CA PRO A 87 12.68 27.08 -0.23
C PRO A 87 12.55 28.39 -1.04
N ILE A 88 12.82 28.37 -2.35
CA ILE A 88 12.67 29.49 -3.28
C ILE A 88 11.26 29.52 -3.90
N GLY A 89 10.42 28.51 -3.61
CA GLY A 89 9.04 28.41 -4.11
C GLY A 89 8.90 27.67 -5.44
N GLU A 90 9.97 27.06 -5.95
CA GLU A 90 9.94 26.32 -7.21
C GLU A 90 9.48 24.87 -7.00
N LEU A 91 8.64 24.37 -7.91
CA LEU A 91 8.16 23.00 -7.91
C LEU A 91 9.15 22.09 -8.65
N THR A 92 9.89 21.28 -7.90
CA THR A 92 10.82 20.28 -8.48
C THR A 92 10.19 18.89 -8.44
N LYS A 93 10.15 18.18 -9.58
CA LYS A 93 9.74 16.77 -9.60
C LYS A 93 10.98 15.93 -9.27
N PRO A 94 10.93 15.01 -8.27
CA PRO A 94 12.07 14.15 -8.03
C PRO A 94 12.27 13.27 -9.27
N ASN A 95 13.45 13.39 -9.89
CA ASN A 95 13.80 12.83 -11.18
C ASN A 95 13.33 11.37 -11.34
N LEU A 96 12.39 11.14 -12.25
CA LEU A 96 12.24 9.83 -12.89
C LEU A 96 13.59 9.57 -13.55
N LYS A 97 14.36 8.59 -13.06
CA LYS A 97 15.63 8.22 -13.68
C LYS A 97 15.36 7.96 -15.16
N GLU A 98 15.81 8.86 -16.02
CA GLU A 98 15.88 8.64 -17.45
C GLU A 98 16.77 7.41 -17.63
N LYS A 99 16.17 6.25 -17.95
CA LYS A 99 16.95 5.08 -18.32
C LYS A 99 17.75 5.50 -19.56
N LYS A 100 19.08 5.53 -19.44
CA LYS A 100 19.97 5.74 -20.59
C LYS A 100 19.57 4.73 -21.67
N PRO A 101 19.44 5.14 -22.94
CA PRO A 101 19.10 4.21 -24.01
C PRO A 101 20.18 3.13 -24.06
N GLN A 102 19.77 1.87 -23.98
CA GLN A 102 20.69 0.74 -24.12
C GLN A 102 21.33 0.81 -25.50
N THR A 103 22.65 0.93 -25.56
CA THR A 103 23.40 0.88 -26.82
C THR A 103 23.40 -0.54 -27.36
N LEU A 104 23.18 -0.68 -28.67
CA LEU A 104 22.99 -1.94 -29.42
C LEU A 104 24.10 -3.00 -29.23
N THR A 105 25.23 -2.63 -28.64
CA THR A 105 26.44 -3.44 -28.46
C THR A 105 26.38 -4.42 -27.29
N ASP A 106 25.52 -4.23 -26.30
CA ASP A 106 25.52 -5.04 -25.06
C ASP A 106 24.66 -6.31 -25.15
N LEU A 107 23.95 -6.52 -26.25
CA LEU A 107 23.00 -7.64 -26.44
C LEU A 107 23.55 -8.79 -27.31
N ARG A 108 24.85 -8.79 -27.67
CA ARG A 108 25.32 -9.61 -28.81
C ARG A 108 26.53 -10.52 -28.58
N LEU A 109 27.14 -10.57 -27.39
CA LEU A 109 28.32 -11.42 -27.19
C LEU A 109 28.03 -12.82 -26.62
N ASP A 110 26.93 -13.04 -25.89
CA ASP A 110 26.76 -14.28 -25.12
C ASP A 110 25.93 -15.37 -25.82
N ASP A 111 25.29 -15.07 -26.96
CA ASP A 111 24.35 -15.99 -27.65
C ASP A 111 25.00 -16.88 -28.74
N PHE A 112 26.29 -16.74 -29.04
CA PHE A 112 26.92 -17.42 -30.19
C PHE A 112 27.75 -18.67 -29.87
N ASP A 113 28.01 -18.99 -28.60
CA ASP A 113 28.86 -20.14 -28.21
C ASP A 113 28.04 -21.40 -27.83
N LEU A 114 27.02 -21.74 -28.60
CA LEU A 114 26.34 -23.04 -28.52
C LEU A 114 26.62 -23.86 -29.78
N GLU A 115 27.75 -24.56 -29.76
CA GLU A 115 28.09 -25.63 -30.71
C GLU A 115 26.97 -26.70 -30.73
N PRO A 116 26.39 -27.04 -31.90
CA PRO A 116 25.36 -28.07 -31.98
C PRO A 116 25.97 -29.46 -31.80
N THR A 117 25.67 -30.11 -30.68
CA THR A 117 25.89 -31.56 -30.52
C THR A 117 25.09 -32.32 -31.57
N SER A 118 25.80 -32.98 -32.47
CA SER A 118 25.24 -33.84 -33.51
C SER A 118 24.65 -35.11 -32.89
N ALA A 119 23.32 -35.18 -32.82
CA ALA A 119 22.58 -36.42 -32.56
C ALA A 119 21.82 -36.83 -33.83
N CYS A 120 22.53 -37.53 -34.73
CA CYS A 120 21.92 -38.32 -35.78
C CYS A 120 21.61 -39.71 -35.22
N GLY A 121 20.37 -40.17 -35.34
CA GLY A 121 19.99 -41.55 -35.00
C GLY A 121 18.48 -41.77 -34.85
N THR A 122 17.76 -41.85 -35.97
CA THR A 122 16.48 -42.57 -36.05
C THR A 122 16.69 -43.87 -36.82
N GLY A 123 16.22 -45.00 -36.28
CA GLY A 123 16.21 -46.27 -37.02
C GLY A 123 16.07 -47.50 -36.12
N ARG A 124 14.83 -48.00 -36.04
CA ARG A 124 14.33 -49.37 -35.75
C ARG A 124 15.13 -50.27 -34.81
#